data_AF-A0A5E4K0Z0-F1
#
_entry.id   AF-A0A5E4K0Z0-F1
#
_cell.length_a   1.000
_cell.length_b   1.000
_cell.length_c   1.000
_cell.angle_alpha   90.00
_cell.angle_beta   90.00
_cell.angle_gamma   90.00
#
_symmetry.space_group_name_H-M   'P 1'
#
loop_
_entity.id
_entity.type
_entity.pdbx_description
1 polymer ?
#
loop_
_entity_poly.entity_id
_entity_poly.type
_entity_poly.pdbx_seq_one_letter_code
_entity_poly.pdbx_strand_id
1 'polypeptide(L)'
;MVNGKEESSVKYPKIYVITAAQAAEFESVGEDDKKEQIPTGKGEPNRAVLASLEKYCEKRGAELIILPMAGKNAGETELHPELASRKDILWKRKKKLNSNIYVSDMVVPPQNVDCTTGRGRFVARDQTLIMAHSKQRMKAFPNSNFDLPKILLGTGAITLPNYNETNHRGDAAKRDHAYGAFIVEVVDDRLFHFRNVRALANGKFIDMGLEFNKGSKQKKAGLEALVPVDLHIADTDPLVRHANYEMIEEFGPKRLVLHDLFNGHSVNHHDWGKLVTLVRDVYLEGRADLTIELKQCYEELCSLAKAMKGKEVIVVASNHNEFLDKYLEAVRLKDDPLNAYMASQLMAKMMEGEDPVEAGLRKIGKIPKNVTFLKRDEDYKVLGWQLGSHGDRGMAGGRGSMVAREFANGKSITGHSHVPEILRDTYVVGTSTYLNLPYTKGSPSAWMNSDAMLWDNGTAQLVNIIYGKWRMNEKIIIPDEKYLV
;
A
#
# COMPACT_ATOMS: atom_id res chain seq x y z
N MET A 1 -32.91 4.87 -27.79
CA MET A 1 -32.89 6.21 -28.43
C MET A 1 -33.62 7.13 -27.46
N VAL A 2 -33.03 8.14 -26.83
CA VAL A 2 -32.38 9.38 -27.32
C VAL A 2 -31.63 9.90 -26.06
N ASN A 3 -30.32 10.17 -26.03
CA ASN A 3 -29.59 11.23 -26.70
C ASN A 3 -28.09 10.88 -26.73
N GLY A 4 -27.48 10.96 -27.92
CA GLY A 4 -26.03 11.11 -28.04
C GLY A 4 -25.56 12.53 -27.65
N LYS A 5 -24.23 12.69 -27.60
CA LYS A 5 -23.41 13.86 -27.17
C LYS A 5 -22.94 13.73 -25.72
N GLU A 6 -21.66 13.58 -25.38
CA GLU A 6 -20.39 13.60 -26.11
C GLU A 6 -19.53 12.49 -25.49
N GLU A 7 -19.10 11.49 -26.26
CA GLU A 7 -17.85 10.83 -25.89
C GLU A 7 -16.75 11.85 -26.19
N SER A 8 -16.45 12.71 -25.21
CA SER A 8 -15.14 13.35 -25.21
C SER A 8 -14.15 12.18 -25.17
N SER A 9 -13.50 11.88 -26.29
CA SER A 9 -12.45 10.86 -26.32
C SER A 9 -11.42 11.29 -25.27
N VAL A 10 -11.44 10.66 -24.09
CA VAL A 10 -10.52 11.00 -23.01
C VAL A 10 -9.13 10.76 -23.57
N LYS A 11 -8.36 11.83 -23.74
CA LYS A 11 -6.99 11.71 -24.24
C LYS A 11 -6.12 11.23 -23.08
N TYR A 12 -5.49 10.09 -23.31
CA TYR A 12 -4.45 9.55 -22.45
C TYR A 12 -3.07 9.90 -23.03
N PRO A 13 -2.02 10.00 -22.21
CA PRO A 13 -1.99 9.87 -20.75
C PRO A 13 -2.67 11.04 -20.01
N LYS A 14 -3.13 10.81 -18.76
CA LYS A 14 -3.74 11.85 -17.92
C LYS A 14 -3.55 11.62 -16.43
N ILE A 15 -3.32 12.70 -15.67
CA ILE A 15 -3.16 12.66 -14.21
C ILE A 15 -4.38 13.30 -13.55
N TYR A 16 -4.92 12.64 -12.53
CA TYR A 16 -5.98 13.16 -11.67
C TYR A 16 -5.51 13.27 -10.22
N VAL A 17 -5.90 14.35 -9.55
CA VAL A 17 -5.79 14.52 -8.10
C VAL A 17 -7.20 14.47 -7.54
N ILE A 18 -7.49 13.49 -6.69
CA ILE A 18 -8.87 13.19 -6.27
C ILE A 18 -8.97 13.28 -4.75
N THR A 19 -9.76 14.24 -4.27
CA THR A 19 -9.94 14.56 -2.84
C THR A 19 -11.43 14.72 -2.51
N ALA A 20 -11.78 14.89 -1.23
CA ALA A 20 -13.14 15.16 -0.79
C ALA A 20 -13.29 16.55 -0.15
N ALA A 21 -14.48 17.11 -0.24
CA ALA A 21 -14.90 18.29 0.52
C ALA A 21 -16.09 17.94 1.41
N GLN A 22 -15.93 18.11 2.70
CA GLN A 22 -17.00 17.90 3.67
C GLN A 22 -17.94 19.11 3.68
N ALA A 23 -19.25 18.86 3.74
CA ALA A 23 -20.25 19.93 3.92
C ALA A 23 -19.95 20.76 5.18
N ALA A 24 -20.27 22.05 5.10
CA ALA A 24 -20.05 23.01 6.16
C ALA A 24 -21.24 23.05 7.13
N GLU A 25 -20.94 23.40 8.37
CA GLU A 25 -21.96 23.74 9.36
C GLU A 25 -22.28 25.22 9.21
N PHE A 26 -23.58 25.54 9.15
CA PHE A 26 -24.08 26.91 9.07
C PHE A 26 -24.90 27.24 10.31
N GLU A 27 -24.83 28.49 10.74
CA GLU A 27 -25.68 29.07 11.76
C GLU A 27 -26.57 30.16 11.15
N SER A 28 -27.81 30.22 11.63
CA SER A 28 -28.76 31.26 11.20
C SER A 28 -28.59 32.49 12.07
N VAL A 29 -28.23 33.61 11.45
CA VAL A 29 -28.06 34.91 12.12
C VAL A 29 -29.09 35.90 11.56
N GLY A 30 -29.80 36.61 12.44
CA GLY A 30 -30.83 37.59 12.08
C GLY A 30 -32.18 37.36 12.78
N GLU A 31 -33.05 38.37 12.73
CA GLU A 31 -34.42 38.34 13.26
C GLU A 31 -35.46 38.11 12.17
N ASP A 32 -36.53 37.41 12.51
CA ASP A 32 -37.71 37.13 11.68
C ASP A 32 -37.38 36.59 10.26
N ASP A 33 -37.94 37.19 9.21
CA ASP A 33 -37.84 36.73 7.81
C ASP A 33 -36.47 37.05 7.15
N LYS A 34 -35.49 37.60 7.88
CA LYS A 34 -34.16 37.96 7.38
C LYS A 34 -33.03 37.12 7.98
N LYS A 35 -33.23 35.80 8.08
CA LYS A 35 -32.17 34.88 8.54
C LYS A 35 -31.14 34.65 7.44
N GLU A 36 -29.91 35.04 7.69
CA GLU A 36 -28.75 34.70 6.87
C GLU A 36 -28.06 33.44 7.41
N GLN A 37 -27.61 32.55 6.53
CA GLN A 37 -26.83 31.37 6.92
C GLN A 37 -25.35 31.70 6.82
N ILE A 38 -24.64 31.65 7.95
CA ILE A 38 -23.21 31.97 8.03
C ILE A 38 -22.43 30.70 8.41
N PRO A 39 -21.30 30.38 7.75
CA PRO A 39 -20.47 29.25 8.13
C PRO A 39 -19.89 29.37 9.55
N THR A 40 -19.84 28.26 10.30
CA THR A 40 -19.36 28.24 11.70
C THR A 40 -17.87 27.90 11.87
N GLY A 41 -17.11 27.76 10.77
CA GLY A 41 -15.73 27.28 10.79
C GLY A 41 -15.56 25.77 10.53
N LYS A 42 -16.60 24.96 10.74
CA LYS A 42 -16.56 23.51 10.44
C LYS A 42 -16.88 23.24 8.98
N GLY A 43 -16.10 22.37 8.34
CA GLY A 43 -16.22 22.08 6.92
C GLY A 43 -15.71 23.21 6.02
N GLU A 44 -15.08 24.24 6.58
CA GLU A 44 -14.36 25.25 5.80
C GLU A 44 -13.18 24.63 5.03
N PRO A 45 -12.80 25.16 3.86
CA PRO A 45 -11.60 24.71 3.17
C PRO A 45 -10.35 24.96 4.02
N ASN A 46 -9.51 23.93 4.19
CA ASN A 46 -8.12 24.13 4.56
C ASN A 46 -7.39 24.71 3.33
N ARG A 47 -7.35 26.04 3.29
CA ARG A 47 -6.78 26.82 2.17
C ARG A 47 -5.32 26.46 1.89
N ALA A 48 -4.54 26.04 2.89
CA ALA A 48 -3.16 25.63 2.69
C ALA A 48 -3.04 24.29 1.95
N VAL A 49 -3.88 23.32 2.30
CA VAL A 49 -3.93 22.01 1.61
C VAL A 49 -4.44 22.20 0.18
N LEU A 50 -5.56 22.93 0.01
CA LEU A 50 -6.13 23.21 -1.31
C LEU A 50 -5.11 23.89 -2.24
N ALA A 51 -4.47 24.97 -1.78
CA ALA A 51 -3.46 25.69 -2.57
C ALA A 51 -2.26 24.80 -2.95
N SER A 52 -1.89 23.85 -2.09
CA SER A 52 -0.79 22.93 -2.37
C SER A 52 -1.16 21.90 -3.44
N LEU A 53 -2.40 21.39 -3.43
CA LEU A 53 -2.91 20.48 -4.46
C LEU A 53 -3.13 21.20 -5.80
N GLU A 54 -3.59 22.45 -5.79
CA GLU A 54 -3.70 23.28 -6.99
C GLU A 54 -2.33 23.48 -7.66
N LYS A 55 -1.28 23.75 -6.86
CA LYS A 55 0.10 23.86 -7.38
C LYS A 55 0.62 22.55 -7.92
N TYR A 56 0.27 21.44 -7.30
CA TYR A 56 0.59 20.13 -7.85
C TYR A 56 -0.05 19.95 -9.23
N CYS A 57 -1.34 20.30 -9.36
CA CYS A 57 -2.06 20.23 -10.61
C CYS A 57 -1.42 21.11 -11.69
N GLU A 58 -1.09 22.36 -11.35
CA GLU A 58 -0.37 23.28 -12.25
C GLU A 58 0.96 22.68 -12.72
N LYS A 59 1.78 22.15 -11.80
CA LYS A 59 3.13 21.64 -12.12
C LYS A 59 3.14 20.32 -12.84
N ARG A 60 2.14 19.46 -12.62
CA ARG A 60 2.06 18.11 -13.19
C ARG A 60 1.08 18.00 -14.34
N GLY A 61 0.41 19.11 -14.73
CA GLY A 61 -0.67 19.08 -15.72
C GLY A 61 -1.82 18.17 -15.30
N ALA A 62 -2.07 18.06 -13.99
CA ALA A 62 -3.09 17.17 -13.44
C ALA A 62 -4.44 17.88 -13.34
N GLU A 63 -5.52 17.10 -13.39
CA GLU A 63 -6.88 17.57 -13.16
C GLU A 63 -7.29 17.33 -11.70
N LEU A 64 -7.68 18.40 -11.00
CA LEU A 64 -8.26 18.30 -9.66
C LEU A 64 -9.74 17.88 -9.75
N ILE A 65 -10.11 16.85 -8.98
CA ILE A 65 -11.49 16.42 -8.78
C ILE A 65 -11.76 16.44 -7.28
N ILE A 66 -12.75 17.23 -6.87
CA ILE A 66 -13.19 17.33 -5.48
C ILE A 66 -14.57 16.67 -5.36
N LEU A 67 -14.66 15.62 -4.56
CA LEU A 67 -15.90 14.89 -4.34
C LEU A 67 -16.63 15.46 -3.11
N PRO A 68 -17.87 15.96 -3.24
CA PRO A 68 -18.63 16.44 -2.10
C PRO A 68 -19.04 15.26 -1.19
N MET A 69 -18.99 15.48 0.12
CA MET A 69 -19.50 14.53 1.12
C MET A 69 -20.30 15.24 2.21
N ALA A 70 -21.16 14.49 2.90
CA ALA A 70 -21.98 15.02 3.97
C ALA A 70 -21.16 15.51 5.19
N GLY A 71 -21.71 16.48 5.92
CA GLY A 71 -21.11 17.17 7.06
C GLY A 71 -21.06 16.31 8.32
N LYS A 72 -21.61 16.78 9.44
CA LYS A 72 -21.71 15.92 10.64
C LYS A 72 -22.77 14.82 10.50
N ASN A 73 -23.75 14.98 9.61
CA ASN A 73 -24.83 14.02 9.38
C ASN A 73 -25.25 14.01 7.91
N ALA A 74 -26.04 13.01 7.49
CA ALA A 74 -26.41 12.82 6.08
C ALA A 74 -27.29 13.95 5.49
N GLY A 75 -27.96 14.73 6.32
CA GLY A 75 -28.77 15.88 5.88
C GLY A 75 -27.94 17.14 5.60
N GLU A 76 -26.72 17.21 6.13
CA GLU A 76 -25.83 18.35 5.96
C GLU A 76 -25.03 18.17 4.67
N THR A 77 -25.47 18.84 3.60
CA THR A 77 -24.94 18.63 2.24
C THR A 77 -24.39 19.90 1.58
N GLU A 78 -24.58 21.05 2.23
CA GLU A 78 -24.14 22.34 1.70
C GLU A 78 -22.65 22.54 1.96
N LEU A 79 -21.87 22.78 0.90
CA LEU A 79 -20.44 23.09 1.02
C LEU A 79 -20.25 24.57 1.39
N HIS A 80 -19.10 24.89 1.98
CA HIS A 80 -18.67 26.28 2.15
C HIS A 80 -18.71 27.05 0.81
N PRO A 81 -19.12 28.34 0.76
CA PRO A 81 -19.26 29.11 -0.49
C PRO A 81 -18.00 29.14 -1.39
N GLU A 82 -16.81 29.18 -0.77
CA GLU A 82 -15.52 29.10 -1.49
C GLU A 82 -15.32 27.79 -2.25
N LEU A 83 -15.96 26.70 -1.82
CA LEU A 83 -15.91 25.40 -2.49
C LEU A 83 -17.12 25.21 -3.41
N ALA A 84 -18.31 25.64 -2.99
CA ALA A 84 -19.56 25.41 -3.72
C ALA A 84 -19.54 25.98 -5.15
N SER A 85 -18.82 27.09 -5.35
CA SER A 85 -18.70 27.81 -6.63
C SER A 85 -17.63 27.24 -7.56
N ARG A 86 -16.84 26.25 -7.14
CA ARG A 86 -15.70 25.78 -7.92
C ARG A 86 -16.09 24.75 -8.99
N LYS A 87 -15.39 24.81 -10.13
CA LYS A 87 -15.59 23.93 -11.30
C LYS A 87 -15.06 22.50 -11.14
N ASP A 88 -14.15 22.29 -10.19
CA ASP A 88 -13.53 20.99 -9.89
C ASP A 88 -14.37 20.14 -8.94
N ILE A 89 -15.49 20.68 -8.41
CA ILE A 89 -16.45 19.91 -7.62
C ILE A 89 -17.26 19.00 -8.55
N LEU A 90 -17.21 17.70 -8.28
CA LEU A 90 -18.04 16.72 -8.98
C LEU A 90 -19.39 16.56 -8.28
N TRP A 91 -20.36 17.39 -8.66
CA TRP A 91 -21.72 17.29 -8.14
C TRP A 91 -22.47 16.08 -8.68
N LYS A 92 -22.86 15.19 -7.75
CA LYS A 92 -23.86 14.12 -7.93
C LYS A 92 -23.71 13.28 -9.22
N ARG A 93 -22.49 12.80 -9.53
CA ARG A 93 -22.20 12.03 -10.76
C ARG A 93 -21.14 10.95 -10.55
N LYS A 94 -21.29 9.83 -11.30
CA LYS A 94 -20.22 8.86 -11.59
C LYS A 94 -19.37 9.41 -12.74
N LYS A 95 -18.04 9.41 -12.58
CA LYS A 95 -17.10 9.76 -13.66
C LYS A 95 -16.09 8.64 -13.82
N LYS A 96 -16.08 8.02 -15.00
CA LYS A 96 -15.04 7.07 -15.40
C LYS A 96 -13.73 7.82 -15.62
N LEU A 97 -12.63 7.29 -15.11
CA LEU A 97 -11.28 7.77 -15.42
C LEU A 97 -10.70 6.95 -16.58
N ASN A 98 -10.97 5.64 -16.57
CA ASN A 98 -10.79 4.71 -17.69
C ASN A 98 -11.74 3.49 -17.53
N SER A 99 -11.55 2.42 -18.30
CA SER A 99 -12.33 1.18 -18.25
C SER A 99 -12.03 0.27 -17.04
N ASN A 100 -11.16 0.65 -16.11
CA ASN A 100 -10.87 -0.11 -14.89
C ASN A 100 -11.00 0.69 -13.59
N ILE A 101 -11.20 2.01 -13.66
CA ILE A 101 -11.35 2.87 -12.48
C ILE A 101 -12.34 4.03 -12.70
N TYR A 102 -13.13 4.32 -11.66
CA TYR A 102 -14.06 5.46 -11.64
C TYR A 102 -14.17 6.11 -10.26
N VAL A 103 -14.63 7.36 -10.25
CA VAL A 103 -15.06 8.07 -9.05
C VAL A 103 -16.59 8.04 -8.93
N SER A 104 -17.10 7.95 -7.70
CA SER A 104 -18.53 8.01 -7.41
C SER A 104 -18.82 8.91 -6.22
N ASP A 105 -19.93 9.63 -6.33
CA ASP A 105 -20.63 10.40 -5.29
C ASP A 105 -21.43 9.51 -4.30
N MET A 106 -21.00 8.26 -4.09
CA MET A 106 -21.70 7.33 -3.19
C MET A 106 -21.83 7.94 -1.80
N VAL A 107 -23.06 7.95 -1.27
CA VAL A 107 -23.30 8.45 0.09
C VAL A 107 -22.62 7.53 1.12
N VAL A 108 -21.63 8.08 1.81
CA VAL A 108 -20.94 7.43 2.92
C VAL A 108 -21.17 8.24 4.18
N PRO A 109 -21.72 7.64 5.26
CA PRO A 109 -21.85 8.34 6.53
C PRO A 109 -20.47 8.84 6.99
N PRO A 110 -20.34 10.15 7.26
CA PRO A 110 -19.05 10.81 7.48
C PRO A 110 -18.33 10.35 8.76
N GLN A 111 -19.11 9.84 9.73
CA GLN A 111 -18.62 9.36 11.02
C GLN A 111 -18.38 7.84 11.06
N ASN A 112 -18.46 7.12 9.94
CA ASN A 112 -18.16 5.68 9.90
C ASN A 112 -16.71 5.39 10.33
N VAL A 113 -16.51 4.37 11.16
CA VAL A 113 -15.16 3.95 11.61
C VAL A 113 -14.31 3.48 10.42
N ASP A 114 -14.81 2.54 9.63
CA ASP A 114 -14.24 2.16 8.34
C ASP A 114 -15.24 2.50 7.22
N CYS A 115 -14.84 3.41 6.34
CA CYS A 115 -15.68 3.89 5.24
C CYS A 115 -15.96 2.83 4.17
N THR A 116 -15.24 1.71 4.15
CA THR A 116 -15.42 0.61 3.18
C THR A 116 -16.47 -0.42 3.60
N THR A 117 -16.93 -0.38 4.86
CA THR A 117 -17.88 -1.36 5.42
C THR A 117 -19.12 -1.49 4.54
N GLY A 118 -19.45 -2.71 4.12
CA GLY A 118 -20.62 -3.03 3.28
C GLY A 118 -20.52 -2.58 1.80
N ARG A 119 -19.41 -1.97 1.39
CA ARG A 119 -19.25 -1.37 0.04
C ARG A 119 -18.42 -2.20 -0.92
N GLY A 120 -17.71 -3.22 -0.43
CA GLY A 120 -16.97 -4.17 -1.28
C GLY A 120 -17.82 -4.81 -2.37
N ARG A 121 -19.13 -4.97 -2.15
CA ARG A 121 -20.08 -5.49 -3.14
C ARG A 121 -20.18 -4.66 -4.42
N PHE A 122 -19.92 -3.35 -4.35
CA PHE A 122 -19.97 -2.47 -5.52
C PHE A 122 -18.73 -2.66 -6.38
N VAL A 123 -17.57 -2.75 -5.74
CA VAL A 123 -16.29 -3.03 -6.40
C VAL A 123 -16.27 -4.43 -7.00
N ALA A 124 -16.74 -5.44 -6.26
CA ALA A 124 -16.79 -6.82 -6.75
C ALA A 124 -17.59 -6.95 -8.06
N ARG A 125 -18.70 -6.21 -8.19
CA ARG A 125 -19.58 -6.24 -9.37
C ARG A 125 -19.16 -5.32 -10.52
N ASP A 126 -18.26 -4.38 -10.25
CA ASP A 126 -17.92 -3.31 -11.20
C ASP A 126 -16.38 -3.19 -11.29
N GLN A 127 -15.85 -1.97 -11.29
CA GLN A 127 -14.44 -1.61 -11.43
C GLN A 127 -13.87 -1.08 -10.10
N THR A 128 -12.59 -0.70 -10.09
CA THR A 128 -11.98 0.05 -8.98
C THR A 128 -12.76 1.34 -8.72
N LEU A 129 -13.07 1.62 -7.45
CA LEU A 129 -13.93 2.72 -7.03
C LEU A 129 -13.20 3.66 -6.07
N ILE A 130 -13.23 4.95 -6.40
CA ILE A 130 -12.85 6.04 -5.49
C ILE A 130 -14.12 6.74 -5.00
N MET A 131 -14.27 6.84 -3.67
CA MET A 131 -15.40 7.49 -3.02
C MET A 131 -14.95 8.63 -2.10
N ALA A 132 -15.82 9.64 -1.98
CA ALA A 132 -15.61 10.76 -1.09
C ALA A 132 -15.58 10.30 0.37
N HIS A 133 -14.47 10.53 1.07
CA HIS A 133 -14.43 10.35 2.51
C HIS A 133 -13.25 11.11 3.12
N SER A 134 -13.43 11.67 4.32
CA SER A 134 -12.41 12.38 5.08
C SER A 134 -11.30 11.48 5.64
N LYS A 135 -11.56 10.18 5.76
CA LYS A 135 -10.57 9.16 6.13
C LYS A 135 -9.94 8.57 4.87
N GLN A 136 -8.61 8.58 4.80
CA GLN A 136 -7.88 7.84 3.78
C GLN A 136 -7.96 6.35 4.06
N ARG A 137 -8.41 5.59 3.06
CA ARG A 137 -8.62 4.15 3.15
C ARG A 137 -8.34 3.52 1.80
N MET A 138 -7.69 2.38 1.81
CA MET A 138 -7.50 1.54 0.62
C MET A 138 -7.75 0.10 0.99
N LYS A 139 -8.60 -0.58 0.23
CA LYS A 139 -8.85 -2.01 0.42
C LYS A 139 -8.94 -2.71 -0.93
N ALA A 140 -8.09 -3.71 -1.14
CA ALA A 140 -8.13 -4.56 -2.32
C ALA A 140 -9.19 -5.66 -2.19
N PHE A 141 -9.83 -6.00 -3.30
CA PHE A 141 -10.84 -7.04 -3.43
C PHE A 141 -10.46 -7.99 -4.56
N PRO A 142 -10.69 -9.31 -4.37
CA PRO A 142 -10.46 -10.27 -5.44
C PRO A 142 -11.27 -9.97 -6.69
N ASN A 143 -10.68 -10.22 -7.85
CA ASN A 143 -11.34 -10.04 -9.14
C ASN A 143 -11.58 -11.38 -9.84
N SER A 144 -10.50 -12.02 -10.27
CA SER A 144 -10.51 -13.35 -10.87
C SER A 144 -9.23 -14.10 -10.48
N ASN A 145 -9.02 -15.29 -11.07
CA ASN A 145 -7.80 -16.06 -10.85
C ASN A 145 -6.57 -15.42 -11.51
N PHE A 146 -6.75 -14.50 -12.46
CA PHE A 146 -5.66 -13.95 -13.30
C PHE A 146 -5.63 -12.42 -13.33
N ASP A 147 -6.79 -11.78 -13.16
CA ASP A 147 -6.88 -10.33 -13.24
C ASP A 147 -6.38 -9.66 -11.95
N LEU A 148 -5.78 -8.49 -12.12
CA LEU A 148 -5.43 -7.61 -11.02
C LEU A 148 -6.66 -7.33 -10.12
N PRO A 149 -6.43 -7.15 -8.81
CA PRO A 149 -7.50 -6.89 -7.87
C PRO A 149 -8.14 -5.53 -8.14
N LYS A 150 -9.40 -5.43 -7.73
CA LYS A 150 -10.13 -4.17 -7.75
C LYS A 150 -9.99 -3.48 -6.41
N ILE A 151 -9.86 -2.16 -6.41
CA ILE A 151 -9.55 -1.41 -5.19
C ILE A 151 -10.76 -0.54 -4.79
N LEU A 152 -11.04 -0.47 -3.49
CA LEU A 152 -11.94 0.53 -2.92
C LEU A 152 -11.14 1.57 -2.16
N LEU A 153 -11.29 2.83 -2.56
CA LEU A 153 -10.49 3.95 -2.07
C LEU A 153 -11.37 5.02 -1.41
N GLY A 154 -10.99 5.47 -0.21
CA GLY A 154 -11.46 6.69 0.44
C GLY A 154 -10.39 7.78 0.35
N THR A 155 -10.76 8.97 -0.13
CA THR A 155 -9.79 9.96 -0.64
C THR A 155 -8.94 10.69 0.40
N GLY A 156 -9.48 10.93 1.59
CA GLY A 156 -9.08 12.07 2.42
C GLY A 156 -9.83 13.35 2.00
N ALA A 157 -9.73 14.42 2.79
CA ALA A 157 -10.45 15.66 2.55
C ALA A 157 -9.55 16.90 2.50
N ILE A 158 -10.06 17.99 1.92
CA ILE A 158 -9.43 19.33 1.92
C ILE A 158 -10.09 20.30 2.89
N THR A 159 -11.13 19.88 3.62
CA THR A 159 -11.90 20.71 4.54
C THR A 159 -11.52 20.45 6.00
N LEU A 160 -11.70 21.43 6.86
CA LEU A 160 -11.62 21.25 8.31
C LEU A 160 -12.66 20.23 8.80
N PRO A 161 -12.40 19.49 9.88
CA PRO A 161 -13.33 18.51 10.45
C PRO A 161 -14.72 19.09 10.73
N ASN A 162 -15.77 18.37 10.30
CA ASN A 162 -17.15 18.66 10.67
C ASN A 162 -17.85 17.40 11.17
N TYR A 163 -17.94 17.22 12.49
CA TYR A 163 -18.51 16.01 13.10
C TYR A 163 -19.32 16.35 14.34
N ASN A 164 -20.16 15.39 14.78
CA ASN A 164 -20.88 15.51 16.04
C ASN A 164 -20.01 15.03 17.21
N GLU A 165 -19.15 15.92 17.72
CA GLU A 165 -18.19 15.63 18.79
C GLU A 165 -18.83 15.39 20.17
N THR A 166 -20.14 15.57 20.32
CA THR A 166 -20.85 15.24 21.58
C THR A 166 -20.96 13.73 21.84
N ASN A 167 -20.55 12.89 20.87
CA ASN A 167 -20.54 11.45 21.01
C ASN A 167 -19.19 10.85 20.57
N HIS A 168 -18.91 9.62 21.02
CA HIS A 168 -17.65 8.91 20.74
C HIS A 168 -17.37 8.72 19.24
N ARG A 169 -18.40 8.58 18.40
CA ARG A 169 -18.22 8.37 16.95
C ARG A 169 -17.70 9.62 16.26
N GLY A 170 -18.20 10.79 16.67
CA GLY A 170 -17.73 12.07 16.13
C GLY A 170 -16.34 12.44 16.61
N ASP A 171 -16.02 12.19 17.89
CA ASP A 171 -14.66 12.39 18.42
C ASP A 171 -13.65 11.49 17.69
N ALA A 172 -13.97 10.21 17.51
CA ALA A 172 -13.13 9.28 16.75
C ALA A 172 -12.98 9.74 15.28
N ALA A 173 -14.07 10.15 14.62
CA ALA A 173 -14.02 10.62 13.24
C ALA A 173 -13.18 11.89 13.06
N LYS A 174 -13.12 12.77 14.06
CA LYS A 174 -12.24 13.94 14.09
C LYS A 174 -10.78 13.55 14.18
N ARG A 175 -10.43 12.61 15.06
CA ARG A 175 -9.05 12.12 15.23
C ARG A 175 -8.53 11.39 13.97
N ASP A 176 -9.43 10.69 13.29
CA ASP A 176 -9.13 9.95 12.07
C ASP A 176 -9.20 10.81 10.79
N HIS A 177 -9.54 12.11 10.90
CA HIS A 177 -9.64 13.00 9.75
C HIS A 177 -8.27 13.16 9.08
N ALA A 178 -8.19 12.84 7.79
CA ALA A 178 -6.96 12.90 7.03
C ALA A 178 -7.06 13.94 5.92
N TYR A 179 -6.18 14.94 5.97
CA TYR A 179 -5.97 15.82 4.83
C TYR A 179 -5.21 15.08 3.74
N GLY A 180 -5.66 15.16 2.49
CA GLY A 180 -4.96 14.49 1.40
C GLY A 180 -5.81 14.26 0.17
N ALA A 181 -5.28 13.41 -0.70
CA ALA A 181 -5.90 13.00 -1.95
C ALA A 181 -5.35 11.63 -2.38
N PHE A 182 -5.94 11.06 -3.42
CA PHE A 182 -5.28 10.05 -4.25
C PHE A 182 -4.82 10.70 -5.55
N ILE A 183 -3.60 10.37 -5.97
CA ILE A 183 -3.09 10.64 -7.31
C ILE A 183 -3.41 9.42 -8.16
N VAL A 184 -4.03 9.63 -9.32
CA VAL A 184 -4.30 8.59 -10.31
C VAL A 184 -3.66 8.99 -11.63
N GLU A 185 -2.68 8.21 -12.07
CA GLU A 185 -2.02 8.39 -13.36
C GLU A 185 -2.61 7.37 -14.34
N VAL A 186 -3.48 7.84 -15.23
CA VAL A 186 -4.12 7.00 -16.25
C VAL A 186 -3.23 6.97 -17.48
N VAL A 187 -2.74 5.77 -17.78
CA VAL A 187 -1.78 5.51 -18.85
C VAL A 187 -2.52 5.32 -20.18
N ASP A 188 -3.56 4.50 -20.16
CA ASP A 188 -4.48 4.24 -21.27
C ASP A 188 -5.88 3.87 -20.75
N ASP A 189 -6.75 3.36 -21.63
CA ASP A 189 -8.13 3.01 -21.28
C ASP A 189 -8.22 1.86 -20.24
N ARG A 190 -7.15 1.11 -19.99
CA ARG A 190 -7.13 -0.01 -19.04
C ARG A 190 -6.11 0.19 -17.92
N LEU A 191 -4.90 0.67 -18.24
CA LEU A 191 -3.81 0.77 -17.28
C LEU A 191 -3.83 2.10 -16.53
N PHE A 192 -3.68 2.02 -15.21
CA PHE A 192 -3.54 3.19 -14.34
C PHE A 192 -2.63 2.85 -13.15
N HIS A 193 -1.91 3.86 -12.65
CA HIS A 193 -1.23 3.82 -11.35
C HIS A 193 -1.98 4.72 -10.37
N PHE A 194 -1.91 4.37 -9.09
CA PHE A 194 -2.50 5.19 -8.05
C PHE A 194 -1.64 5.15 -6.79
N ARG A 195 -1.71 6.22 -6.02
CA ARG A 195 -1.05 6.32 -4.72
C ARG A 195 -1.73 7.35 -3.85
N ASN A 196 -1.72 7.13 -2.55
CA ASN A 196 -2.20 8.12 -1.59
C ASN A 196 -1.16 9.25 -1.46
N VAL A 197 -1.64 10.47 -1.25
CA VAL A 197 -0.84 11.59 -0.75
C VAL A 197 -1.50 12.08 0.54
N ARG A 198 -0.74 12.09 1.64
CA ARG A 198 -1.22 12.61 2.92
C ARG A 198 -0.63 13.99 3.15
N ALA A 199 -1.49 14.96 3.40
CA ALA A 199 -1.09 16.32 3.69
C ALA A 199 -1.05 16.57 5.19
N LEU A 200 -0.04 17.32 5.63
CA LEU A 200 -0.01 17.93 6.95
C LEU A 200 -1.04 19.07 6.99
N ALA A 201 -1.52 19.43 8.18
CA ALA A 201 -2.51 20.49 8.36
C ALA A 201 -2.04 21.87 7.82
N ASN A 202 -0.72 22.08 7.72
CA ASN A 202 -0.12 23.27 7.13
C ASN A 202 -0.05 23.26 5.58
N GLY A 203 -0.63 22.24 4.94
CA GLY A 203 -0.70 22.07 3.50
C GLY A 203 0.46 21.30 2.86
N LYS A 204 1.52 20.98 3.63
CA LYS A 204 2.66 20.24 3.07
C LYS A 204 2.30 18.79 2.79
N PHE A 205 2.64 18.29 1.61
CA PHE A 205 2.58 16.87 1.28
C PHE A 205 3.73 16.50 0.35
N ILE A 206 4.02 15.20 0.26
CA ILE A 206 5.06 14.68 -0.64
C ILE A 206 4.41 13.75 -1.65
N ASP A 207 4.85 13.85 -2.89
CA ASP A 207 4.57 12.90 -3.95
C ASP A 207 5.86 12.54 -4.68
N MET A 208 6.27 11.28 -4.62
CA MET A 208 7.42 10.75 -5.38
C MET A 208 8.68 11.63 -5.25
N GLY A 209 9.12 11.91 -4.02
CA GLY A 209 10.36 12.64 -3.75
C GLY A 209 10.27 14.17 -3.88
N LEU A 210 9.09 14.73 -4.17
CA LEU A 210 8.87 16.17 -4.22
C LEU A 210 7.89 16.62 -3.13
N GLU A 211 8.32 17.53 -2.25
CA GLU A 211 7.46 18.22 -1.30
C GLU A 211 6.77 19.41 -1.98
N PHE A 212 5.44 19.43 -1.86
CA PHE A 212 4.55 20.50 -2.28
C PHE A 212 4.05 21.27 -1.06
N ASN A 213 3.85 22.58 -1.23
CA ASN A 213 3.32 23.48 -0.21
C ASN A 213 2.62 24.68 -0.87
N LYS A 214 1.97 25.55 -0.08
CA LYS A 214 1.29 26.76 -0.57
C LYS A 214 2.22 27.81 -1.19
N GLY A 215 3.54 27.66 -1.09
CA GLY A 215 4.57 28.50 -1.71
C GLY A 215 4.94 28.02 -3.11
N SER A 216 5.79 28.76 -3.83
CA SER A 216 6.12 28.47 -5.24
C SER A 216 7.26 27.46 -5.42
N LYS A 217 8.08 27.23 -4.40
CA LYS A 217 9.27 26.37 -4.49
C LYS A 217 8.98 24.96 -4.00
N GLN A 218 9.03 24.00 -4.93
CA GLN A 218 9.11 22.57 -4.63
C GLN A 218 10.46 22.26 -3.97
N LYS A 219 10.47 21.32 -3.04
CA LYS A 219 11.70 20.84 -2.40
C LYS A 219 11.84 19.35 -2.66
N LYS A 220 13.08 18.88 -2.83
CA LYS A 220 13.34 17.44 -2.79
C LYS A 220 13.11 16.95 -1.37
N ALA A 221 12.34 15.88 -1.24
CA ALA A 221 12.14 15.16 0.00
C ALA A 221 13.10 13.98 0.09
N GLY A 222 13.61 13.70 1.29
CA GLY A 222 14.36 12.48 1.57
C GLY A 222 13.43 11.30 1.80
N LEU A 223 13.77 10.15 1.21
CA LEU A 223 13.10 8.88 1.50
C LEU A 223 13.72 8.27 2.77
N GLU A 224 12.97 8.24 3.86
CA GLU A 224 13.44 7.75 5.16
C GLU A 224 13.52 6.22 5.18
N ALA A 225 12.49 5.56 4.64
CA ALA A 225 12.50 4.11 4.44
C ALA A 225 11.74 3.73 3.17
N LEU A 226 12.31 2.79 2.41
CA LEU A 226 11.59 2.01 1.40
C LEU A 226 11.29 0.64 2.02
N VAL A 227 10.02 0.27 2.03
CA VAL A 227 9.58 -1.08 2.40
C VAL A 227 9.10 -1.74 1.10
N PRO A 228 9.98 -2.46 0.40
CA PRO A 228 9.55 -3.28 -0.71
C PRO A 228 8.52 -4.30 -0.23
N VAL A 229 7.67 -4.71 -1.15
CA VAL A 229 6.85 -5.91 -1.08
C VAL A 229 7.58 -7.16 -0.53
N ASP A 230 6.82 -8.13 -0.01
CA ASP A 230 7.36 -9.43 0.45
C ASP A 230 8.15 -10.13 -0.67
N LEU A 231 9.44 -10.39 -0.45
CA LEU A 231 10.38 -10.70 -1.54
C LEU A 231 10.21 -12.09 -2.15
N HIS A 232 10.10 -13.12 -1.32
CA HIS A 232 9.91 -14.52 -1.72
C HIS A 232 10.90 -14.95 -2.80
N ILE A 233 12.20 -14.89 -2.49
CA ILE A 233 13.25 -15.19 -3.47
C ILE A 233 13.00 -16.57 -4.11
N ALA A 234 13.31 -16.66 -5.40
CA ALA A 234 12.93 -17.73 -6.35
C ALA A 234 11.53 -17.63 -6.96
N ASP A 235 10.55 -16.99 -6.32
CA ASP A 235 9.23 -16.68 -6.92
C ASP A 235 9.06 -15.21 -7.31
N THR A 236 10.04 -14.36 -7.00
CA THR A 236 10.06 -12.93 -7.32
C THR A 236 9.86 -12.70 -8.82
N ASP A 237 8.91 -11.84 -9.19
CA ASP A 237 8.75 -11.36 -10.56
C ASP A 237 9.94 -10.44 -10.91
N PRO A 238 10.75 -10.77 -11.94
CA PRO A 238 11.89 -9.96 -12.35
C PRO A 238 11.54 -8.51 -12.71
N LEU A 239 10.33 -8.25 -13.20
CA LEU A 239 9.85 -6.90 -13.52
C LEU A 239 9.60 -6.08 -12.25
N VAL A 240 9.05 -6.71 -11.21
CA VAL A 240 8.83 -6.07 -9.90
C VAL A 240 10.16 -5.83 -9.21
N ARG A 241 11.06 -6.82 -9.24
CA ARG A 241 12.44 -6.66 -8.76
C ARG A 241 13.10 -5.46 -9.41
N HIS A 242 13.02 -5.34 -10.74
CA HIS A 242 13.61 -4.21 -11.46
C HIS A 242 13.02 -2.86 -11.00
N ALA A 243 11.70 -2.76 -10.84
CA ALA A 243 11.04 -1.56 -10.31
C ALA A 243 11.57 -1.17 -8.91
N ASN A 244 11.79 -2.15 -8.03
CA ASN A 244 12.33 -1.90 -6.69
C ASN A 244 13.75 -1.32 -6.75
N TYR A 245 14.61 -1.85 -7.63
CA TYR A 245 15.95 -1.29 -7.86
C TYR A 245 15.91 0.13 -8.46
N GLU A 246 14.99 0.41 -9.40
CA GLU A 246 14.77 1.76 -9.92
C GLU A 246 14.40 2.74 -8.80
N MET A 247 13.48 2.34 -7.90
CA MET A 247 13.07 3.19 -6.78
C MET A 247 14.21 3.40 -5.76
N ILE A 248 15.04 2.38 -5.50
CA ILE A 248 16.23 2.52 -4.66
C ILE A 248 17.23 3.52 -5.28
N GLU A 249 17.48 3.40 -6.58
CA GLU A 249 18.41 4.28 -7.29
C GLU A 249 17.91 5.72 -7.34
N GLU A 250 16.62 5.91 -7.66
CA GLU A 250 16.03 7.23 -7.83
C GLU A 250 15.93 8.00 -6.51
N PHE A 251 15.45 7.35 -5.44
CA PHE A 251 15.15 8.03 -4.18
C PHE A 251 16.27 7.92 -3.15
N GLY A 252 17.18 6.95 -3.29
CA GLY A 252 18.29 6.72 -2.37
C GLY A 252 17.82 6.62 -0.91
N PRO A 253 16.94 5.67 -0.55
CA PRO A 253 16.36 5.58 0.79
C PRO A 253 17.44 5.48 1.87
N LYS A 254 17.18 6.02 3.06
CA LYS A 254 18.08 5.83 4.22
C LYS A 254 18.04 4.40 4.75
N ARG A 255 16.88 3.74 4.63
CA ARG A 255 16.62 2.37 5.07
C ARG A 255 15.87 1.57 4.02
N LEU A 256 16.28 0.33 3.80
CA LEU A 256 15.56 -0.64 3.01
C LEU A 256 15.09 -1.76 3.95
N VAL A 257 13.78 -1.95 4.09
CA VAL A 257 13.19 -2.90 5.05
C VAL A 257 12.60 -4.09 4.31
N LEU A 258 13.20 -5.27 4.47
CA LEU A 258 12.92 -6.47 3.71
C LEU A 258 12.06 -7.44 4.53
N HIS A 259 10.90 -7.80 3.99
CA HIS A 259 10.04 -8.85 4.50
C HIS A 259 10.12 -10.10 3.63
N ASP A 260 9.95 -11.28 4.24
CA ASP A 260 9.98 -12.60 3.56
C ASP A 260 11.13 -12.73 2.54
N LEU A 261 12.38 -12.43 2.94
CA LEU A 261 13.54 -12.65 2.07
C LEU A 261 13.65 -14.13 1.67
N PHE A 262 13.45 -15.04 2.62
CA PHE A 262 13.45 -16.48 2.39
C PHE A 262 12.03 -16.94 2.05
N ASN A 263 11.87 -17.82 1.06
CA ASN A 263 10.58 -18.38 0.67
C ASN A 263 10.32 -19.73 1.36
N GLY A 264 11.35 -20.58 1.47
CA GLY A 264 11.27 -21.86 2.16
C GLY A 264 10.63 -22.97 1.34
N HIS A 265 10.78 -22.94 0.00
CA HIS A 265 10.31 -24.03 -0.87
C HIS A 265 10.95 -25.36 -0.49
N SER A 266 12.25 -25.34 -0.18
CA SER A 266 13.02 -26.54 0.16
C SER A 266 12.56 -27.22 1.46
N VAL A 267 11.86 -26.48 2.34
CA VAL A 267 11.53 -26.90 3.71
C VAL A 267 10.06 -26.67 4.09
N ASN A 268 9.20 -26.41 3.10
CA ASN A 268 7.84 -25.95 3.34
C ASN A 268 6.98 -26.97 4.11
N HIS A 269 6.56 -26.60 5.31
CA HIS A 269 5.72 -27.43 6.16
C HIS A 269 4.32 -27.69 5.63
N HIS A 270 3.81 -26.86 4.73
CA HIS A 270 2.50 -27.05 4.11
C HIS A 270 2.46 -28.26 3.15
N ASP A 271 3.61 -28.73 2.68
CA ASP A 271 3.72 -29.85 1.73
C ASP A 271 4.09 -31.17 2.39
N TRP A 272 4.26 -31.18 3.72
CA TRP A 272 4.55 -32.40 4.46
C TRP A 272 3.43 -33.43 4.27
N GLY A 273 3.82 -34.65 3.90
CA GLY A 273 2.90 -35.76 3.61
C GLY A 273 2.23 -35.68 2.23
N LYS A 274 2.49 -34.64 1.43
CA LYS A 274 1.93 -34.48 0.07
C LYS A 274 2.95 -34.86 -1.01
N LEU A 275 3.28 -36.16 -1.12
CA LEU A 275 4.34 -36.65 -2.02
C LEU A 275 4.19 -36.14 -3.46
N VAL A 276 2.98 -36.16 -4.02
CA VAL A 276 2.74 -35.71 -5.41
C VAL A 276 3.02 -34.21 -5.57
N THR A 277 2.57 -33.38 -4.63
CA THR A 277 2.84 -31.94 -4.62
C THR A 277 4.33 -31.67 -4.48
N LEU A 278 4.99 -32.34 -3.52
CA LEU A 278 6.41 -32.19 -3.27
C LEU A 278 7.24 -32.54 -4.52
N VAL A 279 6.98 -33.69 -5.15
CA VAL A 279 7.70 -34.10 -6.36
C VAL A 279 7.45 -33.10 -7.50
N ARG A 280 6.19 -32.74 -7.74
CA ARG A 280 5.81 -31.90 -8.89
C ARG A 280 6.28 -30.46 -8.75
N ASP A 281 5.97 -29.82 -7.63
CA ASP A 281 6.10 -28.37 -7.46
C ASP A 281 7.46 -27.96 -6.88
N VAL A 282 8.20 -28.91 -6.29
CA VAL A 282 9.49 -28.64 -5.63
C VAL A 282 10.64 -29.38 -6.32
N TYR A 283 10.57 -30.71 -6.43
CA TYR A 283 11.71 -31.49 -6.97
C TYR A 283 11.90 -31.31 -8.48
N LEU A 284 10.84 -31.47 -9.28
CA LEU A 284 10.93 -31.33 -10.75
C LEU A 284 11.25 -29.89 -11.18
N GLU A 285 10.86 -28.91 -10.36
CA GLU A 285 11.15 -27.49 -10.56
C GLU A 285 12.53 -27.07 -10.00
N GLY A 286 13.30 -28.01 -9.42
CA GLY A 286 14.65 -27.75 -8.90
C GLY A 286 14.71 -26.89 -7.64
N ARG A 287 13.63 -26.83 -6.86
CA ARG A 287 13.48 -25.98 -5.66
C ARG A 287 13.71 -26.73 -4.34
N ALA A 288 14.11 -28.00 -4.41
CA ALA A 288 14.23 -28.87 -3.23
C ALA A 288 15.50 -28.61 -2.40
N ASP A 289 16.53 -27.97 -2.97
CA ASP A 289 17.83 -27.82 -2.33
C ASP A 289 17.90 -26.51 -1.51
N LEU A 290 17.94 -26.66 -0.19
CA LEU A 290 18.06 -25.57 0.79
C LEU A 290 19.34 -24.75 0.60
N THR A 291 20.45 -25.38 0.18
CA THR A 291 21.71 -24.67 -0.06
C THR A 291 21.59 -23.74 -1.26
N ILE A 292 20.91 -24.18 -2.32
CA ILE A 292 20.65 -23.35 -3.51
C ILE A 292 19.74 -22.18 -3.14
N GLU A 293 18.66 -22.42 -2.39
CA GLU A 293 17.72 -21.38 -1.97
C GLU A 293 18.40 -20.31 -1.08
N LEU A 294 19.20 -20.74 -0.09
CA LEU A 294 19.99 -19.84 0.75
C LEU A 294 21.02 -19.05 -0.08
N LYS A 295 21.63 -19.68 -1.10
CA LYS A 295 22.57 -18.99 -2.00
C LYS A 295 21.87 -17.90 -2.80
N GLN A 296 20.68 -18.14 -3.34
CA GLN A 296 19.89 -17.13 -4.06
C GLN A 296 19.52 -15.97 -3.14
N CYS A 297 19.09 -16.25 -1.90
CA CYS A 297 18.81 -15.23 -0.90
C CYS A 297 20.06 -14.39 -0.56
N TYR A 298 21.22 -15.04 -0.43
CA TYR A 298 22.51 -14.37 -0.16
C TYR A 298 22.91 -13.44 -1.31
N GLU A 299 22.81 -13.90 -2.55
CA GLU A 299 23.15 -13.12 -3.74
C GLU A 299 22.25 -11.89 -3.90
N GLU A 300 20.95 -12.04 -3.64
CA GLU A 300 20.02 -10.91 -3.67
C GLU A 300 20.31 -9.91 -2.54
N LEU A 301 20.50 -10.39 -1.32
CA LEU A 301 20.82 -9.56 -0.16
C LEU A 301 22.09 -8.74 -0.40
N CYS A 302 23.13 -9.35 -0.97
CA CYS A 302 24.36 -8.66 -1.36
C CYS A 302 24.12 -7.60 -2.44
N SER A 303 23.27 -7.90 -3.41
CA SER A 303 22.93 -6.99 -4.50
C SER A 303 22.15 -5.76 -3.99
N LEU A 304 21.15 -5.97 -3.12
CA LEU A 304 20.41 -4.90 -2.46
C LEU A 304 21.31 -4.06 -1.54
N ALA A 305 22.15 -4.70 -0.73
CA ALA A 305 23.10 -4.01 0.15
C ALA A 305 24.08 -3.12 -0.63
N LYS A 306 24.53 -3.58 -1.81
CA LYS A 306 25.35 -2.79 -2.73
C LYS A 306 24.57 -1.60 -3.30
N ALA A 307 23.33 -1.81 -3.73
CA ALA A 307 22.46 -0.74 -4.26
C ALA A 307 22.20 0.36 -3.21
N MET A 308 22.14 0.00 -1.93
CA MET A 308 22.00 0.93 -0.82
C MET A 308 23.25 1.77 -0.51
N LYS A 309 24.40 1.51 -1.16
CA LYS A 309 25.62 2.33 -1.07
C LYS A 309 26.06 2.60 0.38
N GLY A 310 25.96 1.59 1.24
CA GLY A 310 26.36 1.66 2.66
C GLY A 310 25.26 2.13 3.63
N LYS A 311 24.07 2.49 3.13
CA LYS A 311 22.89 2.78 3.96
C LYS A 311 22.23 1.50 4.46
N GLU A 312 21.38 1.62 5.48
CA GLU A 312 20.85 0.49 6.24
C GLU A 312 19.94 -0.43 5.39
N VAL A 313 20.20 -1.73 5.46
CA VAL A 313 19.30 -2.80 5.00
C VAL A 313 18.87 -3.59 6.22
N ILE A 314 17.57 -3.68 6.44
CA ILE A 314 16.96 -4.34 7.60
C ILE A 314 16.20 -5.55 7.09
N VAL A 315 16.53 -6.74 7.59
CA VAL A 315 15.80 -7.98 7.30
C VAL A 315 14.87 -8.26 8.47
N VAL A 316 13.57 -8.28 8.21
CA VAL A 316 12.54 -8.48 9.23
C VAL A 316 12.29 -9.98 9.44
N ALA A 317 12.26 -10.42 10.70
CA ALA A 317 11.86 -11.78 11.05
C ALA A 317 10.40 -12.05 10.63
N SER A 318 10.25 -12.95 9.66
CA SER A 318 8.99 -13.21 8.94
C SER A 318 8.55 -14.68 9.08
N ASN A 319 7.31 -15.01 8.74
CA ASN A 319 6.82 -16.39 8.95
C ASN A 319 7.49 -17.42 8.05
N HIS A 320 8.06 -17.01 6.91
CA HIS A 320 8.82 -17.92 6.05
C HIS A 320 10.17 -18.31 6.65
N ASN A 321 10.81 -17.46 7.47
CA ASN A 321 11.95 -17.87 8.29
C ASN A 321 11.56 -19.04 9.22
N GLU A 322 10.39 -18.95 9.86
CA GLU A 322 9.86 -19.99 10.76
C GLU A 322 9.60 -21.33 10.05
N PHE A 323 9.60 -21.40 8.70
CA PHE A 323 9.48 -22.68 7.98
C PHE A 323 10.73 -23.53 8.19
N LEU A 324 11.90 -22.90 8.16
CA LEU A 324 13.16 -23.58 8.42
C LEU A 324 13.23 -24.02 9.89
N ASP A 325 12.80 -23.18 10.82
CA ASP A 325 12.71 -23.52 12.25
C ASP A 325 11.87 -24.78 12.45
N LYS A 326 10.65 -24.82 11.90
CA LYS A 326 9.75 -25.98 11.97
C LYS A 326 10.36 -27.24 11.35
N TYR A 327 11.06 -27.10 10.22
CA TYR A 327 11.72 -28.20 9.55
C TYR A 327 12.84 -28.82 10.41
N LEU A 328 13.62 -27.96 11.09
CA LEU A 328 14.68 -28.38 12.00
C LEU A 328 14.11 -28.97 13.29
N GLU A 329 13.15 -28.31 13.94
CA GLU A 329 12.48 -28.80 15.17
C GLU A 329 11.80 -30.16 14.96
N ALA A 330 11.15 -30.36 13.81
CA ALA A 330 10.52 -31.64 13.47
C ALA A 330 11.54 -32.71 13.01
N VAL A 331 12.84 -32.40 13.01
CA VAL A 331 13.95 -33.29 12.64
C VAL A 331 13.70 -33.94 11.26
N ARG A 332 13.14 -33.17 10.32
CA ARG A 332 12.77 -33.66 8.98
C ARG A 332 13.98 -34.07 8.14
N LEU A 333 15.15 -33.52 8.45
CA LEU A 333 16.43 -33.87 7.82
C LEU A 333 16.74 -35.37 7.85
N LYS A 334 16.17 -36.14 8.79
CA LYS A 334 16.37 -37.59 8.87
C LYS A 334 15.79 -38.34 7.67
N ASP A 335 14.77 -37.77 7.02
CA ASP A 335 14.06 -38.34 5.87
C ASP A 335 14.35 -37.55 4.58
N ASP A 336 15.27 -36.58 4.61
CA ASP A 336 15.62 -35.69 3.49
C ASP A 336 17.14 -35.66 3.29
N PRO A 337 17.71 -36.65 2.59
CA PRO A 337 19.16 -36.76 2.40
C PRO A 337 19.75 -35.61 1.58
N LEU A 338 18.96 -34.93 0.75
CA LEU A 338 19.39 -33.78 -0.04
C LEU A 338 19.78 -32.62 0.88
N ASN A 339 18.90 -32.30 1.82
CA ASN A 339 19.10 -31.17 2.73
C ASN A 339 19.81 -31.54 4.04
N ALA A 340 19.99 -32.84 4.32
CA ALA A 340 20.51 -33.34 5.59
C ALA A 340 21.81 -32.67 6.04
N TYR A 341 22.76 -32.49 5.13
CA TYR A 341 24.05 -31.88 5.46
C TYR A 341 23.89 -30.42 5.91
N MET A 342 23.29 -29.56 5.09
CA MET A 342 23.08 -28.15 5.43
C MET A 342 22.21 -28.02 6.68
N ALA A 343 21.08 -28.72 6.72
CA ALA A 343 20.14 -28.70 7.83
C ALA A 343 20.78 -29.11 9.17
N SER A 344 21.65 -30.13 9.19
CA SER A 344 22.32 -30.56 10.42
C SER A 344 23.19 -29.45 11.02
N GLN A 345 23.84 -28.65 10.18
CA GLN A 345 24.66 -27.53 10.61
C GLN A 345 23.80 -26.38 11.13
N LEU A 346 22.68 -26.11 10.47
CA LEU A 346 21.74 -25.06 10.90
C LEU A 346 21.00 -25.45 12.17
N MET A 347 20.70 -26.73 12.36
CA MET A 347 20.13 -27.27 13.60
C MET A 347 21.04 -26.98 14.80
N ALA A 348 22.35 -27.21 14.66
CA ALA A 348 23.31 -26.87 15.71
C ALA A 348 23.30 -25.37 16.02
N LYS A 349 23.22 -24.51 14.99
CA LYS A 349 23.11 -23.05 15.17
C LYS A 349 21.82 -22.61 15.84
N MET A 350 20.71 -23.24 15.49
CA MET A 350 19.43 -23.01 16.16
C MET A 350 19.49 -23.39 17.65
N MET A 351 20.16 -24.50 18.00
CA MET A 351 20.38 -24.89 19.40
C MET A 351 21.26 -23.89 20.18
N GLU A 352 22.15 -23.18 19.48
CA GLU A 352 22.96 -22.07 20.03
C GLU A 352 22.15 -20.76 20.17
N GLY A 353 20.90 -20.73 19.72
CA GLY A 353 20.01 -19.57 19.76
C GLY A 353 20.17 -18.60 18.58
N GLU A 354 20.82 -19.02 17.49
CA GLU A 354 20.94 -18.23 16.25
C GLU A 354 19.72 -18.44 15.33
N ASP A 355 19.37 -17.42 14.54
CA ASP A 355 18.38 -17.54 13.45
C ASP A 355 18.92 -18.45 12.34
N PRO A 356 18.22 -19.55 11.98
CA PRO A 356 18.72 -20.51 11.00
C PRO A 356 18.93 -19.93 9.60
N VAL A 357 18.09 -18.98 9.17
CA VAL A 357 18.23 -18.34 7.86
C VAL A 357 19.48 -17.47 7.85
N GLU A 358 19.67 -16.60 8.84
CA GLU A 358 20.87 -15.77 8.98
C GLU A 358 22.14 -16.63 9.06
N ALA A 359 22.12 -17.68 9.88
CA ALA A 359 23.23 -18.63 9.99
C ALA A 359 23.53 -19.32 8.65
N GLY A 360 22.49 -19.69 7.90
CA GLY A 360 22.60 -20.22 6.55
C GLY A 360 23.27 -19.25 5.58
N LEU A 361 22.84 -17.99 5.58
CA LEU A 361 23.44 -16.95 4.74
C LEU A 361 24.92 -16.69 5.10
N ARG A 362 25.27 -16.71 6.39
CA ARG A 362 26.67 -16.59 6.87
C ARG A 362 27.55 -17.76 6.42
N LYS A 363 26.96 -18.95 6.23
CA LYS A 363 27.67 -20.11 5.68
C LYS A 363 27.93 -20.01 4.18
N ILE A 364 27.01 -19.39 3.43
CA ILE A 364 27.23 -19.11 2.00
C ILE A 364 28.33 -18.06 1.82
N GLY A 365 28.31 -16.99 2.61
CA GLY A 365 29.33 -15.96 2.53
C GLY A 365 29.22 -14.86 3.58
N LYS A 366 30.11 -13.89 3.50
CA LYS A 366 30.12 -12.76 4.44
C LYS A 366 28.92 -11.85 4.20
N ILE A 367 28.06 -11.71 5.21
CA ILE A 367 26.94 -10.75 5.19
C ILE A 367 27.50 -9.31 5.13
N PRO A 368 26.98 -8.44 4.25
CA PRO A 368 27.39 -7.04 4.17
C PRO A 368 27.21 -6.28 5.50
N LYS A 369 28.14 -5.37 5.83
CA LYS A 369 28.16 -4.66 7.12
C LYS A 369 26.95 -3.74 7.37
N ASN A 370 26.26 -3.33 6.32
CA ASN A 370 25.08 -2.48 6.39
C ASN A 370 23.77 -3.26 6.47
N VAL A 371 23.84 -4.59 6.66
CA VAL A 371 22.67 -5.45 6.84
C VAL A 371 22.50 -5.80 8.31
N THR A 372 21.28 -5.66 8.82
CA THR A 372 20.87 -6.06 10.17
C THR A 372 19.66 -7.00 10.08
N PHE A 373 19.70 -8.12 10.78
CA PHE A 373 18.56 -9.02 10.96
C PHE A 373 17.86 -8.67 12.27
N LEU A 374 16.56 -8.41 12.20
CA LEU A 374 15.75 -8.16 13.39
C LEU A 374 15.27 -9.49 13.97
N LYS A 375 15.12 -9.51 15.30
CA LYS A 375 14.44 -10.62 15.98
C LYS A 375 12.93 -10.46 15.95
N ARG A 376 12.23 -11.55 16.27
CA ARG A 376 10.76 -11.59 16.24
C ARG A 376 10.08 -10.65 17.24
N ASP A 377 10.75 -10.43 18.37
CA ASP A 377 10.34 -9.58 19.48
C ASP A 377 10.98 -8.18 19.44
N GLU A 378 11.66 -7.84 18.34
CA GLU A 378 12.37 -6.57 18.20
C GLU A 378 11.51 -5.52 17.48
N ASP A 379 11.26 -4.42 18.17
CA ASP A 379 10.65 -3.23 17.59
C ASP A 379 11.67 -2.45 16.74
N TYR A 380 11.26 -1.99 15.56
CA TYR A 380 12.06 -1.07 14.74
C TYR A 380 11.21 0.13 14.32
N LYS A 381 11.34 1.23 15.07
CA LYS A 381 10.49 2.43 14.91
C LYS A 381 11.25 3.57 14.23
N VAL A 382 10.68 4.10 13.15
CA VAL A 382 11.22 5.23 12.38
C VAL A 382 10.15 6.30 12.23
N LEU A 383 10.39 7.52 12.70
CA LEU A 383 9.40 8.62 12.70
C LEU A 383 8.04 8.21 13.34
N GLY A 384 8.09 7.33 14.33
CA GLY A 384 6.91 6.78 15.00
C GLY A 384 6.23 5.60 14.28
N TRP A 385 6.69 5.22 13.09
CA TRP A 385 6.20 4.06 12.34
C TRP A 385 6.95 2.80 12.75
N GLN A 386 6.24 1.76 13.16
CA GLN A 386 6.77 0.41 13.35
C GLN A 386 7.01 -0.25 11.99
N LEU A 387 8.26 -0.66 11.73
CA LEU A 387 8.69 -1.36 10.52
C LEU A 387 9.31 -2.74 10.82
N GLY A 388 9.47 -3.11 12.10
CA GLY A 388 10.05 -4.39 12.51
C GLY A 388 9.05 -5.55 12.57
N SER A 389 7.76 -5.29 12.34
CA SER A 389 6.71 -6.31 12.39
C SER A 389 6.38 -6.81 10.99
N HIS A 390 6.53 -8.12 10.75
CA HIS A 390 6.10 -8.72 9.48
C HIS A 390 4.57 -8.69 9.30
N GLY A 391 3.81 -8.84 10.39
CA GLY A 391 2.35 -8.69 10.40
C GLY A 391 1.54 -9.99 10.33
N ASP A 392 2.18 -11.15 10.37
CA ASP A 392 1.53 -12.47 10.42
C ASP A 392 0.99 -12.82 11.82
N ARG A 393 1.61 -12.28 12.86
CA ARG A 393 1.14 -12.36 14.25
C ARG A 393 0.30 -11.14 14.60
N GLY A 394 -0.80 -11.39 15.30
CA GLY A 394 -1.62 -10.40 15.98
C GLY A 394 -1.28 -10.34 17.48
N MET A 395 -2.09 -9.60 18.23
CA MET A 395 -1.93 -9.47 19.68
C MET A 395 -1.93 -10.82 20.40
N ALA A 396 -1.08 -10.94 21.42
CA ALA A 396 -1.02 -12.10 22.31
C ALA A 396 -0.92 -13.45 21.56
N GLY A 397 -0.18 -13.50 20.45
CA GLY A 397 0.03 -14.70 19.65
C GLY A 397 -1.11 -15.06 18.69
N GLY A 398 -2.15 -14.21 18.59
CA GLY A 398 -3.23 -14.37 17.63
C GLY A 398 -2.78 -14.26 16.17
N ARG A 399 -3.70 -14.51 15.23
CA ARG A 399 -3.44 -14.34 13.80
C ARG A 399 -3.47 -12.85 13.40
N GLY A 400 -2.53 -12.45 12.55
CA GLY A 400 -2.48 -11.12 11.97
C GLY A 400 -3.70 -10.82 11.10
N SER A 401 -4.19 -9.59 11.21
CA SER A 401 -5.19 -9.00 10.32
C SER A 401 -5.00 -7.49 10.31
N MET A 402 -5.55 -6.78 9.31
CA MET A 402 -5.39 -5.32 9.24
C MET A 402 -5.80 -4.60 10.53
N VAL A 403 -6.94 -4.99 11.11
CA VAL A 403 -7.45 -4.41 12.37
C VAL A 403 -6.57 -4.79 13.55
N ALA A 404 -6.09 -6.03 13.62
CA ALA A 404 -5.19 -6.46 14.69
C ALA A 404 -3.84 -5.73 14.64
N ARG A 405 -3.29 -5.49 13.43
CA ARG A 405 -2.06 -4.72 13.21
C ARG A 405 -2.24 -3.27 13.62
N GLU A 406 -3.36 -2.66 13.24
CA GLU A 406 -3.67 -1.28 13.59
C GLU A 406 -3.80 -1.09 15.10
N PHE A 407 -4.50 -2.01 15.77
CA PHE A 407 -4.62 -1.95 17.22
C PHE A 407 -3.29 -2.22 17.94
N ALA A 408 -2.49 -3.19 17.48
CA ALA A 408 -1.24 -3.57 18.13
C ALA A 408 -0.11 -2.54 17.91
N ASN A 409 0.04 -2.06 16.69
CA ASN A 409 1.20 -1.24 16.28
C ASN A 409 0.83 0.23 16.06
N GLY A 410 -0.44 0.57 15.85
CA GLY A 410 -0.84 1.90 15.40
C GLY A 410 -0.17 2.24 14.06
N LYS A 411 0.75 3.20 14.09
CA LYS A 411 1.53 3.58 12.91
C LYS A 411 2.46 2.44 12.50
N SER A 412 2.20 1.80 11.37
CA SER A 412 3.02 0.67 10.93
C SER A 412 2.99 0.44 9.43
N ILE A 413 4.07 -0.13 8.91
CA ILE A 413 4.18 -0.66 7.55
C ILE A 413 4.60 -2.13 7.70
N THR A 414 3.81 -3.04 7.13
CA THR A 414 3.97 -4.50 7.31
C THR A 414 3.75 -5.24 6.00
N GLY A 415 4.18 -6.49 5.90
CA GLY A 415 3.93 -7.36 4.74
C GLY A 415 2.89 -8.46 5.03
N HIS A 416 3.29 -9.70 4.79
CA HIS A 416 2.62 -10.97 5.08
C HIS A 416 1.38 -11.29 4.24
N SER A 417 0.41 -10.38 4.15
CA SER A 417 -0.88 -10.73 3.51
C SER A 417 -0.83 -10.66 1.99
N HIS A 418 0.22 -10.06 1.42
CA HIS A 418 0.39 -9.82 -0.02
C HIS A 418 -0.71 -8.97 -0.68
N VAL A 419 -1.67 -8.51 0.12
CA VAL A 419 -2.83 -7.72 -0.25
C VAL A 419 -2.59 -6.29 0.27
N PRO A 420 -2.31 -5.31 -0.60
CA PRO A 420 -2.03 -3.96 -0.14
C PRO A 420 -3.27 -3.31 0.49
N GLU A 421 -3.05 -2.65 1.62
CA GLU A 421 -4.14 -2.07 2.41
C GLU A 421 -3.69 -0.83 3.18
N ILE A 422 -4.56 0.18 3.27
CA ILE A 422 -4.38 1.37 4.13
C ILE A 422 -5.58 1.47 5.05
N LEU A 423 -5.36 1.49 6.37
CA LEU A 423 -6.34 1.76 7.42
C LEU A 423 -5.70 2.74 8.40
N ARG A 424 -6.12 4.01 8.34
CA ARG A 424 -5.52 5.11 9.14
C ARG A 424 -4.01 5.22 8.90
N ASP A 425 -3.20 4.99 9.91
CA ASP A 425 -1.73 5.01 9.84
C ASP A 425 -1.13 3.59 9.81
N THR A 426 -1.93 2.58 9.48
CA THR A 426 -1.46 1.21 9.27
C THR A 426 -1.48 0.89 7.79
N TYR A 427 -0.34 0.45 7.27
CA TYR A 427 -0.10 0.19 5.87
C TYR A 427 0.39 -1.26 5.71
N VAL A 428 -0.09 -1.88 4.65
CA VAL A 428 0.30 -3.23 4.28
C VAL A 428 0.80 -3.22 2.85
N VAL A 429 2.01 -3.73 2.63
CA VAL A 429 2.60 -3.88 1.29
C VAL A 429 2.03 -5.11 0.60
N GLY A 430 2.29 -5.18 -0.70
CA GLY A 430 1.96 -6.33 -1.54
C GLY A 430 3.00 -7.46 -1.48
N THR A 431 3.05 -8.24 -2.56
CA THR A 431 4.09 -9.28 -2.80
C THR A 431 4.99 -8.90 -3.97
N SER A 432 6.24 -9.36 -3.96
CA SER A 432 7.22 -9.23 -5.06
C SER A 432 7.13 -10.37 -6.05
N THR A 433 6.30 -11.38 -5.75
CA THR A 433 6.14 -12.57 -6.57
C THR A 433 5.36 -12.33 -7.84
N TYR A 434 5.41 -13.31 -8.75
CA TYR A 434 4.30 -13.52 -9.66
C TYR A 434 2.98 -13.60 -8.89
N LEU A 435 1.90 -13.04 -9.45
CA LEU A 435 0.58 -13.03 -8.79
C LEU A 435 -0.16 -14.38 -8.93
N ASN A 436 0.23 -15.20 -9.91
CA ASN A 436 -0.32 -16.52 -10.15
C ASN A 436 0.73 -17.60 -9.84
N LEU A 437 0.77 -18.03 -8.58
CA LEU A 437 1.64 -19.11 -8.10
C LEU A 437 0.88 -20.43 -7.95
N PRO A 438 1.55 -21.60 -7.94
CA PRO A 438 0.90 -22.91 -7.87
C PRO A 438 -0.13 -23.05 -6.75
N TYR A 439 0.14 -22.47 -5.58
CA TYR A 439 -0.74 -22.52 -4.41
C TYR A 439 -1.85 -21.47 -4.41
N THR A 440 -1.83 -20.50 -5.34
CA THR A 440 -2.95 -19.55 -5.57
C THR A 440 -3.92 -20.05 -6.64
N LYS A 441 -3.56 -21.11 -7.36
CA LYS A 441 -4.32 -21.64 -8.49
C LYS A 441 -5.74 -22.03 -8.08
N GLY A 442 -6.71 -21.59 -8.88
CA GLY A 442 -8.12 -21.90 -8.69
C GLY A 442 -8.85 -21.02 -7.69
N SER A 443 -8.20 -19.99 -7.14
CA SER A 443 -8.82 -19.04 -6.21
C SER A 443 -8.70 -17.60 -6.73
N PRO A 444 -9.79 -16.81 -6.70
CA PRO A 444 -9.70 -15.37 -6.94
C PRO A 444 -8.77 -14.72 -5.93
N SER A 445 -7.82 -13.92 -6.39
CA SER A 445 -6.80 -13.31 -5.53
C SER A 445 -6.98 -11.81 -5.39
N ALA A 446 -6.68 -11.29 -4.20
CA ALA A 446 -6.54 -9.85 -3.94
C ALA A 446 -5.08 -9.38 -3.95
N TRP A 447 -4.14 -10.26 -4.30
CA TRP A 447 -2.71 -9.98 -4.28
C TRP A 447 -2.34 -8.96 -5.35
N MET A 448 -1.37 -8.11 -5.01
CA MET A 448 -0.89 -7.08 -5.91
C MET A 448 0.56 -6.76 -5.55
N ASN A 449 1.37 -6.37 -6.52
CA ASN A 449 2.69 -5.82 -6.25
C ASN A 449 2.53 -4.35 -5.82
N SER A 450 2.96 -3.99 -4.61
CA SER A 450 2.81 -2.63 -4.07
C SER A 450 3.79 -2.34 -2.94
N ASP A 451 4.66 -1.37 -3.13
CA ASP A 451 5.67 -0.94 -2.15
C ASP A 451 5.15 0.19 -1.26
N ALA A 452 5.78 0.39 -0.11
CA ALA A 452 5.53 1.53 0.75
C ALA A 452 6.77 2.42 0.90
N MET A 453 6.53 3.72 0.87
CA MET A 453 7.54 4.77 1.03
C MET A 453 7.22 5.60 2.26
N LEU A 454 8.16 5.68 3.21
CA LEU A 454 8.10 6.59 4.36
C LEU A 454 9.00 7.79 4.11
N TRP A 455 8.40 8.97 4.02
CA TRP A 455 9.13 10.21 3.74
C TRP A 455 9.62 10.91 5.02
N ASP A 456 10.61 11.80 4.85
CA ASP A 456 11.24 12.57 5.92
C ASP A 456 10.29 13.50 6.72
N ASN A 457 9.12 13.83 6.18
CA ASN A 457 8.07 14.57 6.89
C ASN A 457 7.14 13.68 7.74
N GLY A 458 7.39 12.36 7.79
CA GLY A 458 6.63 11.37 8.55
C GLY A 458 5.36 10.87 7.88
N THR A 459 5.10 11.23 6.61
CA THR A 459 3.98 10.70 5.82
C THR A 459 4.39 9.45 5.04
N ALA A 460 3.46 8.51 4.87
CA ALA A 460 3.66 7.28 4.09
C ALA A 460 2.85 7.31 2.79
N GLN A 461 3.41 6.73 1.73
CA GLN A 461 2.74 6.49 0.45
C GLN A 461 2.80 5.00 0.11
N LEU A 462 1.68 4.43 -0.32
CA LEU A 462 1.65 3.12 -0.95
C LEU A 462 1.66 3.30 -2.47
N VAL A 463 2.57 2.62 -3.15
CA VAL A 463 2.83 2.76 -4.59
C VAL A 463 2.64 1.41 -5.25
N ASN A 464 1.68 1.33 -6.17
CA ASN A 464 1.39 0.10 -6.86
C ASN A 464 2.35 -0.15 -8.03
N ILE A 465 2.77 -1.40 -8.19
CA ILE A 465 3.61 -1.85 -9.31
C ILE A 465 2.72 -2.71 -10.21
N ILE A 466 2.52 -2.27 -11.46
CA ILE A 466 1.73 -2.99 -12.45
C ILE A 466 2.61 -3.22 -13.67
N TYR A 467 2.81 -4.48 -14.04
CA TYR A 467 3.66 -4.91 -15.16
C TYR A 467 5.08 -4.29 -15.10
N GLY A 468 5.67 -4.26 -13.90
CA GLY A 468 7.00 -3.67 -13.65
C GLY A 468 7.07 -2.15 -13.69
N LYS A 469 5.93 -1.45 -13.79
CA LYS A 469 5.86 0.02 -13.75
C LYS A 469 5.19 0.46 -12.46
N TRP A 470 5.72 1.51 -11.84
CA TRP A 470 5.25 2.02 -10.54
C TRP A 470 4.72 3.46 -10.63
N ARG A 471 4.73 4.00 -11.84
CA ARG A 471 4.19 5.31 -12.23
C ARG A 471 4.04 5.35 -13.75
N MET A 472 3.30 6.35 -14.22
CA MET A 472 3.24 6.67 -15.64
C MET A 472 4.59 7.22 -16.14
N ASN A 473 5.21 6.54 -17.10
CA ASN A 473 6.37 7.03 -17.85
C ASN A 473 5.97 7.32 -19.31
N GLU A 474 6.52 8.36 -19.93
CA GLU A 474 6.20 8.74 -21.33
C GLU A 474 6.61 7.68 -22.38
N LYS A 475 7.46 6.71 -22.00
CA LYS A 475 7.83 5.55 -22.83
C LYS A 475 7.27 4.27 -22.20
N ILE A 476 6.08 3.88 -22.62
CA ILE A 476 5.48 2.60 -22.22
C ILE A 476 5.97 1.53 -23.19
N ILE A 477 6.73 0.56 -22.67
CA ILE A 477 6.91 -0.72 -23.36
C ILE A 477 5.84 -1.62 -22.74
N ILE A 478 4.75 -1.84 -23.47
CA ILE A 478 3.79 -2.89 -23.12
C ILE A 478 4.54 -4.21 -23.36
N PRO A 479 4.72 -5.09 -22.37
CA PRO A 479 5.31 -6.40 -22.61
C PRO A 479 4.43 -7.15 -23.64
N ASP A 480 5.06 -7.83 -24.61
CA ASP A 480 4.37 -8.71 -25.55
C ASP A 480 3.37 -9.63 -24.83
N GLU A 481 2.29 -10.01 -25.51
CA GLU A 481 1.20 -10.88 -25.01
C GLU A 481 1.66 -12.16 -24.31
N LYS A 482 2.92 -12.59 -24.51
CA LYS A 482 3.54 -13.73 -23.84
C LYS A 482 3.66 -13.61 -22.31
N TYR A 483 3.46 -12.42 -21.73
CA TYR A 483 3.48 -12.20 -20.27
C TYR A 483 2.07 -12.09 -19.66
N LEU A 484 1.01 -12.28 -20.46
CA LEU A 484 -0.39 -12.28 -20.03
C LEU A 484 -0.95 -13.69 -19.80
N VAL A 485 -0.10 -14.72 -19.71
CA VAL A 485 -0.50 -16.12 -19.50
C VAL A 485 0.13 -16.69 -18.24
#